data_AF-A0A3D2GW62-F1
#
_entry.id   AF-A0A3D2GW62-F1
#
_cell.length_a   1.000
_cell.length_b   1.000
_cell.length_c   1.000
_cell.angle_alpha   90.00
_cell.angle_beta   90.00
_cell.angle_gamma   90.00
#
_symmetry.space_group_name_H-M   'P 1'
#
loop_
_entity.id
_entity.type
_entity.pdbx_description
1 polymer ?
#
loop_
_entity_poly.entity_id
_entity_poly.type
_entity_poly.pdbx_seq_one_letter_code
_entity_poly.pdbx_strand_id
1 'polypeptide(L)'
;NPCPPMVLGIGIGGDFEQVAENAKRALMLPLGTPNPDPFYAQMEEELLEAINQTGIGVQGLGGRTTCLGLHIIAAPTHIAGLPVAVNVSCHVTRHATAVL
;
A
#
# COMPACT_ATOMS: atom_id res chain seq x y z
N ASN A 1 -7.47 14.82 -0.62
CA ASN A 1 -6.32 14.60 -1.53
C ASN A 1 -5.06 14.47 -0.67
N PRO A 2 -4.43 13.29 -0.55
CA PRO A 2 -3.39 12.99 0.44
C PRO A 2 -1.99 13.53 0.08
N CYS A 3 -1.89 14.74 -0.46
CA CYS A 3 -0.63 15.43 -0.77
C CYS A 3 0.51 14.50 -1.28
N PRO A 4 0.43 13.99 -2.53
CA PRO A 4 1.47 13.13 -3.10
C PRO A 4 2.87 13.76 -2.99
N PRO A 5 3.94 12.95 -2.89
CA PRO A 5 3.96 11.52 -3.19
C PRO A 5 3.48 10.68 -1.99
N MET A 6 2.60 9.72 -2.25
CA MET A 6 1.94 8.91 -1.22
C MET A 6 2.66 7.57 -0.98
N VAL A 7 2.37 6.96 0.16
CA VAL A 7 2.66 5.54 0.43
C VAL A 7 1.33 4.81 0.57
N LEU A 8 1.22 3.62 -0.03
CA LEU A 8 -0.01 2.82 0.03
C LEU A 8 0.19 1.54 0.85
N GLY A 9 -0.81 1.18 1.63
CA GLY A 9 -0.90 -0.13 2.27
C GLY A 9 -2.17 -0.80 1.81
N ILE A 10 -2.06 -2.02 1.33
CA ILE A 10 -3.15 -2.76 0.70
C ILE A 10 -3.40 -4.02 1.51
N GLY A 11 -4.65 -4.21 1.94
CA GLY A 11 -5.14 -5.45 2.52
C GLY A 11 -5.92 -6.24 1.47
N ILE A 12 -5.67 -7.54 1.35
CA ILE A 12 -6.39 -8.44 0.43
C ILE A 12 -6.86 -9.68 1.21
N GLY A 13 -8.16 -9.94 1.23
CA GLY A 13 -8.76 -11.05 1.97
C GLY A 13 -8.91 -10.78 3.47
N GLY A 14 -9.23 -11.82 4.23
CA GLY A 14 -9.78 -11.70 5.59
C GLY A 14 -11.28 -11.40 5.59
N ASP A 15 -11.79 -10.89 6.71
CA ASP A 15 -13.11 -10.27 6.81
C ASP A 15 -13.02 -8.74 6.60
N PHE A 16 -14.14 -8.04 6.72
CA PHE A 16 -14.21 -6.61 6.41
C PHE A 16 -13.44 -5.74 7.43
N GLU A 17 -13.37 -6.19 8.67
CA GLU A 17 -12.62 -5.55 9.75
C GLU A 17 -11.11 -5.79 9.57
N GLN A 18 -10.73 -7.04 9.34
CA GLN A 18 -9.35 -7.46 9.20
C GLN A 18 -8.69 -6.88 7.95
N VAL A 19 -9.41 -6.76 6.83
CA VAL A 19 -8.81 -6.19 5.61
C VAL A 19 -8.39 -4.74 5.80
N ALA A 20 -9.17 -3.95 6.55
CA ALA A 20 -8.83 -2.57 6.88
C ALA A 20 -7.64 -2.48 7.83
N GLU A 21 -7.58 -3.38 8.83
CA GLU A 21 -6.42 -3.49 9.73
C GLU A 21 -5.16 -3.87 8.95
N ASN A 22 -5.23 -4.87 8.07
CA ASN A 22 -4.12 -5.33 7.24
C ASN A 22 -3.61 -4.21 6.33
N ALA A 23 -4.49 -3.45 5.68
CA ALA A 23 -4.12 -2.29 4.89
C ALA A 23 -3.38 -1.22 5.74
N LYS A 24 -3.83 -1.00 6.98
CA LYS A 24 -3.15 -0.10 7.92
C LYS A 24 -1.79 -0.62 8.37
N ARG A 25 -1.66 -1.93 8.61
CA ARG A 25 -0.39 -2.59 8.97
C ARG A 25 0.61 -2.53 7.84
N ALA A 26 0.16 -2.74 6.60
CA ALA A 26 0.98 -2.64 5.40
C ALA A 26 1.64 -1.26 5.26
N LEU A 27 0.93 -0.16 5.58
CA LEU A 27 1.49 1.20 5.60
C LEU A 27 2.63 1.43 6.61
N MET A 28 2.74 0.57 7.62
CA MET A 28 3.73 0.71 8.69
C MET A 28 4.98 -0.15 8.44
N LEU A 29 4.99 -0.94 7.37
CA LEU A 29 6.17 -1.71 6.98
C LEU A 29 7.26 -0.77 6.43
N PRO A 30 8.56 -1.09 6.65
CA PRO A 30 9.65 -0.31 6.09
C PRO A 30 9.63 -0.36 4.56
N LEU A 31 9.63 0.81 3.93
CA LEU A 31 9.71 0.92 2.47
C LEU A 31 10.95 0.20 1.93
N GLY A 32 10.79 -0.43 0.76
CA GLY A 32 11.85 -1.23 0.13
C GLY A 32 11.99 -2.65 0.69
N THR A 33 11.20 -3.03 1.70
CA THR A 33 11.09 -4.43 2.12
C THR A 33 10.25 -5.18 1.09
N PRO A 34 10.79 -6.21 0.41
CA PRO A 34 10.01 -6.98 -0.56
C PRO A 34 8.96 -7.84 0.16
N ASN A 35 7.85 -8.11 -0.52
CA ASN A 35 6.88 -9.09 -0.04
C ASN A 35 7.52 -10.49 0.02
N PRO A 36 7.29 -11.27 1.10
CA PRO A 36 7.79 -12.64 1.18
C PRO A 36 7.14 -13.59 0.16
N ASP A 37 5.93 -13.27 -0.32
CA ASP A 37 5.26 -14.04 -1.36
C ASP A 37 5.60 -13.44 -2.75
N PRO A 38 6.24 -14.20 -3.65
CA PRO A 38 6.62 -13.73 -4.98
C PRO A 38 5.44 -13.19 -5.82
N PHE A 39 4.23 -13.74 -5.62
CA PHE A 39 3.05 -13.28 -6.34
C PHE A 39 2.69 -11.84 -5.94
N TYR A 40 2.68 -11.56 -4.64
CA TYR A 40 2.39 -10.22 -4.15
C TYR A 40 3.57 -9.26 -4.36
N ALA A 41 4.81 -9.74 -4.30
CA ALA A 41 5.98 -8.91 -4.63
C ALA A 41 5.91 -8.38 -6.06
N GLN A 42 5.61 -9.26 -7.03
CA GLN A 42 5.43 -8.85 -8.42
C GLN A 42 4.27 -7.86 -8.56
N MET A 43 3.14 -8.12 -7.89
CA MET A 43 1.99 -7.22 -7.90
C MET A 43 2.33 -5.84 -7.31
N GLU A 44 3.15 -5.78 -6.25
CA GLU A 44 3.59 -4.51 -5.66
C GLU A 44 4.39 -3.66 -6.67
N GLU A 45 5.28 -4.28 -7.43
CA GLU A 45 6.08 -3.64 -8.48
C GLU A 45 5.18 -3.12 -9.63
N GLU A 46 4.31 -3.98 -10.15
CA GLU A 46 3.39 -3.63 -11.24
C GLU A 46 2.45 -2.48 -10.85
N LEU A 47 1.91 -2.50 -9.63
CA LEU A 47 1.06 -1.43 -9.10
C LEU A 47 1.84 -0.13 -8.93
N LEU A 48 3.05 -0.18 -8.38
CA LEU A 48 3.88 1.02 -8.19
C LEU A 48 4.21 1.68 -9.51
N GLU A 49 4.54 0.89 -10.54
CA GLU A 49 4.75 1.38 -11.89
C GLU A 49 3.47 2.00 -12.46
N ALA A 50 2.35 1.27 -12.43
CA ALA A 50 1.07 1.76 -12.95
C ALA A 50 0.61 3.07 -12.28
N ILE A 51 0.75 3.18 -10.96
CA ILE A 51 0.39 4.40 -10.22
C ILE A 51 1.28 5.57 -10.63
N ASN A 52 2.58 5.35 -10.82
CA ASN A 52 3.49 6.42 -11.23
C ASN A 52 3.30 6.82 -12.70
N GLN A 53 2.83 5.90 -13.56
CA GLN A 53 2.44 6.19 -14.94
C GLN A 53 1.17 7.05 -15.06
N THR A 54 0.36 7.18 -14.00
CA THR A 54 -0.83 8.07 -14.01
C THR A 54 -0.51 9.53 -14.26
N GLY A 55 0.74 9.96 -14.04
CA GLY A 55 1.19 11.33 -14.28
C GLY A 55 0.65 12.36 -13.29
N ILE A 56 -0.05 11.96 -12.22
CA ILE A 56 -0.58 12.86 -11.17
C ILE A 56 0.58 13.66 -10.54
N GLY A 57 1.67 12.99 -10.21
CA GLY A 57 2.89 13.60 -9.68
C GLY A 57 2.75 14.26 -8.31
N VAL A 58 3.82 14.93 -7.88
CA VAL A 58 3.92 15.53 -6.55
C VAL A 58 2.87 16.63 -6.37
N GLN A 59 2.16 16.59 -5.25
CA GLN A 59 1.00 17.47 -4.94
C GLN A 59 -0.13 17.45 -6.00
N GLY A 60 -0.11 16.53 -6.97
CA GLY A 60 -1.05 16.56 -8.09
C GLY A 60 -0.74 17.59 -9.17
N LEU A 61 0.49 18.11 -9.21
CA LEU A 61 0.94 19.14 -10.16
C LEU A 61 1.56 18.56 -11.44
N GLY A 62 1.37 17.27 -11.68
CA GLY A 62 2.03 16.55 -12.77
C GLY A 62 3.40 16.01 -12.37
N GLY A 63 3.89 15.02 -13.13
CA GLY A 63 5.24 14.49 -12.98
C GLY A 63 5.30 12.96 -12.89
N ARG A 64 6.48 12.45 -12.55
CA ARG A 64 6.80 11.01 -12.62
C ARG A 64 6.51 10.24 -11.33
N THR A 65 6.35 10.93 -10.20
CA THR A 65 6.30 10.29 -8.88
C THR A 65 5.01 10.70 -8.16
N THR A 66 4.04 9.81 -8.22
CA THR A 66 2.76 9.88 -7.52
C THR A 66 2.81 9.05 -6.23
N CYS A 67 3.48 7.90 -6.25
CA CYS A 67 3.61 6.97 -5.13
C CYS A 67 5.09 6.65 -4.89
N LEU A 68 5.53 6.75 -3.64
CA LEU A 68 6.90 6.40 -3.23
C LEU A 68 7.11 4.90 -3.08
N GLY A 69 6.04 4.17 -2.74
CA GLY A 69 6.10 2.75 -2.46
C GLY A 69 4.80 2.26 -1.86
N LEU A 70 4.62 0.95 -1.87
CA LEU A 70 3.45 0.32 -1.32
C LEU A 70 3.76 -1.09 -0.83
N HIS A 71 2.90 -1.61 0.05
CA HIS A 71 2.96 -2.97 0.54
C HIS A 71 1.59 -3.63 0.51
N ILE A 72 1.56 -4.94 0.29
CA ILE A 72 0.38 -5.80 0.33
C ILE A 72 0.50 -6.75 1.52
N ILE A 73 -0.54 -6.79 2.35
CA ILE A 73 -0.77 -7.86 3.32
C ILE A 73 -1.99 -8.65 2.87
N ALA A 74 -1.76 -9.91 2.50
CA ALA A 74 -2.82 -10.83 2.12
C ALA A 74 -3.19 -11.75 3.28
N ALA A 75 -4.48 -12.11 3.36
CA ALA A 75 -5.02 -13.05 4.31
C ALA A 75 -6.00 -14.01 3.62
N PRO A 76 -6.15 -15.26 4.12
CA PRO A 76 -7.17 -16.18 3.63
C PRO A 76 -8.58 -15.55 3.73
N THR A 77 -9.44 -15.84 2.77
CA THR A 77 -10.84 -15.36 2.77
C THR A 77 -11.79 -16.47 2.32
N HIS A 78 -13.08 -16.31 2.61
CA HIS A 78 -14.12 -17.20 2.13
C HIS A 78 -14.28 -17.08 0.61
N ILE A 79 -14.42 -18.18 -0.13
CA ILE A 79 -14.48 -18.15 -1.61
C ILE A 79 -15.58 -17.25 -2.19
N ALA A 80 -16.68 -17.05 -1.44
CA ALA A 80 -17.77 -16.18 -1.85
C ALA A 80 -17.48 -14.67 -1.72
N GLY A 81 -16.33 -14.28 -1.18
CA GLY A 81 -15.95 -12.88 -1.01
C GLY A 81 -14.45 -12.64 -0.95
N LEU A 82 -14.00 -11.52 -1.51
CA LEU A 82 -12.62 -11.07 -1.42
C LEU A 82 -12.61 -9.60 -1.01
N PRO A 83 -12.63 -9.29 0.30
CA PRO A 83 -12.47 -7.93 0.77
C PRO A 83 -11.12 -7.38 0.33
N VAL A 84 -11.09 -6.13 -0.13
CA VAL A 84 -9.87 -5.42 -0.48
C VAL A 84 -9.96 -4.01 0.08
N ALA A 85 -8.90 -3.56 0.75
CA ALA A 85 -8.81 -2.21 1.28
C ALA A 85 -7.49 -1.56 0.87
N VAL A 86 -7.57 -0.28 0.48
CA VAL A 86 -6.40 0.56 0.17
C VAL A 86 -6.34 1.67 1.19
N ASN A 87 -5.28 1.70 1.98
CA ASN A 87 -5.00 2.74 2.95
C ASN A 87 -3.88 3.65 2.41
N VAL A 88 -4.04 4.96 2.59
CA VAL A 88 -3.17 5.97 1.98
C VAL A 88 -2.51 6.81 3.06
N SER A 89 -1.17 6.88 3.04
CA SER A 89 -0.37 7.81 3.83
C SER A 89 0.15 8.92 2.93
N CYS A 90 0.02 10.17 3.36
CA CYS A 90 0.54 11.33 2.62
C CYS A 90 2.07 11.45 2.71
N HIS A 91 2.64 12.49 2.10
CA HIS A 91 4.08 12.78 2.24
C HIS A 91 4.53 12.98 3.70
N VAL A 92 3.61 13.30 4.62
CA VAL A 92 3.85 13.37 6.07
C VAL A 92 3.60 12.00 6.71
N THR A 93 4.26 10.97 6.17
CA THR A 93 4.16 9.61 6.68
C THR A 93 4.86 9.52 8.04
N ARG A 94 4.08 9.36 9.12
CA ARG A 94 4.55 9.37 10.50
C ARG A 94 4.19 8.04 11.17
N HIS A 95 5.21 7.30 11.55
CA HIS A 95 5.13 6.10 12.37
C HIS A 95 6.43 5.95 13.16
N ALA A 96 6.40 5.16 14.24
CA ALA A 96 7.58 4.84 15.03
C ALA A 96 7.44 3.42 15.59
N THR A 97 8.58 2.75 15.81
CA THR A 97 8.65 1.42 16.42
C THR A 97 9.78 1.43 17.45
N ALA A 98 9.56 0.77 18.58
CA ALA A 98 10.57 0.62 19.64
C ALA A 98 10.58 -0.84 20.12
N VAL A 99 11.76 -1.34 20.45
CA VAL A 99 11.96 -2.62 21.14
C VAL A 99 12.41 -2.27 22.56
N LEU A 100 11.71 -2.79 23.56
CA LEU A 100 11.96 -2.52 24.99
C LEU A 100 12.97 -3.51 25.57
#